data_AF-A0A519UGK2-F1
#
_entry.id   AF-A0A519UGK2-F1
#
_cell.length_a   1.000
_cell.length_b   1.000
_cell.length_c   1.000
_cell.angle_alpha   90.00
_cell.angle_beta   90.00
_cell.angle_gamma   90.00
#
_symmetry.space_group_name_H-M   'P 1'
#
loop_
_entity.id
_entity.type
_entity.pdbx_description
1 polymer ?
#
loop_
_entity_poly.entity_id
_entity_poly.type
_entity_poly.pdbx_seq_one_letter_code
_entity_poly.pdbx_strand_id
1 'polypeptide(L)'
;MFIRSLQIAFSLQIFACSPDRDVTEPEPLSPDIGVVTELAGGLTSPWGLAFLPDRSVLISSRTTAQIHRVPAAGGTPQLVGTVPGVSVTAEGGLLGIVASPGFNEDST
;
A
#
# COMPACT_ATOMS: atom_id res chain seq x y z
N MET A 1 -28.04 43.23 45.57
CA MET A 1 -26.62 42.83 45.44
C MET A 1 -26.58 41.32 45.32
N PHE A 2 -26.25 40.85 44.12
CA PHE A 2 -25.90 39.49 43.66
C PHE A 2 -26.84 38.29 43.89
N ILE A 3 -27.71 38.08 42.90
CA ILE A 3 -28.11 36.74 42.44
C ILE A 3 -26.98 36.26 41.50
N ARG A 4 -26.31 35.15 41.83
CA ARG A 4 -25.44 34.38 40.91
C ARG A 4 -25.72 32.91 41.15
N SER A 5 -26.54 32.32 40.28
CA SER A 5 -26.09 31.44 39.20
C SER A 5 -25.72 30.07 39.73
N LEU A 6 -26.73 29.20 39.66
CA LEU A 6 -26.73 27.78 39.95
C LEU A 6 -25.68 27.06 39.08
N GLN A 7 -24.62 26.56 39.70
CA GLN A 7 -23.65 25.70 39.04
C GLN A 7 -24.28 24.30 38.90
N ILE A 8 -24.65 23.92 37.67
CA ILE A 8 -25.07 22.55 37.36
C ILE A 8 -23.81 21.67 37.40
N ALA A 9 -23.61 20.98 38.52
CA ALA A 9 -22.64 19.89 38.60
C ALA A 9 -23.26 18.65 37.94
N PHE A 10 -22.99 18.44 36.66
CA PHE A 10 -23.38 17.22 35.96
C PHE A 10 -22.32 16.14 36.26
N SER A 11 -22.47 15.47 37.40
CA SER A 11 -21.75 14.23 37.68
C SER A 11 -22.46 13.09 36.96
N LEU A 12 -22.00 12.73 35.76
CA LEU A 12 -22.38 11.49 35.10
C LEU A 12 -21.20 10.52 35.16
N GLN A 13 -21.07 9.89 36.33
CA GLN A 13 -20.23 8.70 36.52
C GLN A 13 -20.99 7.50 35.96
N ILE A 14 -20.59 7.00 34.80
CA ILE A 14 -20.86 5.62 34.40
C ILE A 14 -19.51 4.91 34.36
N PHE A 15 -19.06 4.43 35.52
CA PHE A 15 -18.06 3.37 35.58
C PHE A 15 -18.73 2.08 35.11
N ALA A 16 -18.77 1.86 33.80
CA ALA A 16 -18.99 0.52 33.27
C ALA A 16 -17.67 -0.25 33.42
N CYS A 17 -17.46 -0.85 34.60
CA CYS A 17 -16.46 -1.91 34.73
C CYS A 17 -17.03 -3.12 34.00
N SER A 18 -16.74 -3.24 32.70
CA SER A 18 -16.97 -4.49 32.00
C SER A 18 -16.04 -5.53 32.64
N PRO A 19 -16.51 -6.72 33.03
CA PRO A 19 -15.58 -7.79 33.38
C PRO A 19 -14.70 -8.01 32.15
N ASP A 20 -13.38 -7.89 32.36
CA ASP A 20 -12.40 -8.30 31.38
C ASP A 20 -12.70 -9.77 31.10
N ARG A 21 -13.29 -10.04 29.93
CA ARG A 21 -13.46 -11.42 29.50
C ARG A 21 -12.04 -11.87 29.20
N ASP A 22 -11.65 -12.98 29.80
CA ASP A 22 -10.45 -13.71 29.41
C ASP A 22 -10.62 -14.05 27.92
N VAL A 23 -10.18 -13.13 27.06
CA VAL A 23 -10.02 -13.39 25.64
C VAL A 23 -8.81 -14.29 25.62
N THR A 24 -9.07 -15.60 25.58
CA THR A 24 -8.06 -16.54 25.12
C THR A 24 -7.62 -16.02 23.76
N GLU A 25 -6.46 -15.37 23.73
CA GLU A 25 -5.85 -14.88 22.51
C GLU A 25 -5.79 -16.09 21.58
N PRO A 26 -6.44 -16.05 20.40
CA PRO A 26 -6.38 -17.16 19.49
C PRO A 26 -4.90 -17.46 19.24
N GLU A 27 -4.52 -18.74 19.35
CA GLU A 27 -3.17 -19.17 19.02
C GLU A 27 -2.80 -18.53 17.68
N PRO A 28 -1.67 -17.80 17.58
CA PRO A 28 -1.35 -17.06 16.37
C PRO A 28 -1.33 -18.04 15.21
N LEU A 29 -2.37 -17.98 14.38
CA LEU A 29 -2.40 -18.68 13.11
C LEU A 29 -1.22 -18.11 12.34
N SER A 30 -0.14 -18.89 12.28
CA SER A 30 0.99 -18.62 11.39
C SER A 30 0.63 -19.29 10.08
N PRO A 31 -0.06 -18.62 9.15
CA PRO A 31 -0.35 -19.22 7.86
C PRO A 31 0.99 -19.66 7.24
N ASP A 32 1.05 -20.90 6.76
CA ASP A 32 2.18 -21.34 5.94
C ASP A 32 2.09 -20.60 4.59
N ILE A 33 2.74 -19.44 4.54
CA ILE A 33 2.86 -18.58 3.37
C ILE A 33 4.02 -19.01 2.46
N GLY A 34 4.69 -20.12 2.77
CA GLY A 34 5.85 -20.61 2.04
C GLY A 34 7.10 -19.74 2.23
N VAL A 35 8.08 -19.95 1.35
CA VAL A 35 9.36 -19.23 1.38
C VAL A 35 9.24 -17.91 0.63
N VAL A 36 9.51 -16.80 1.32
CA VAL A 36 9.58 -15.46 0.72
C VAL A 36 10.97 -15.23 0.12
N THR A 37 11.03 -14.73 -1.11
CA THR A 37 12.27 -14.32 -1.77
C THR A 37 12.13 -12.91 -2.29
N GLU A 38 13.09 -12.04 -1.99
CA GLU A 38 13.15 -10.69 -2.55
C GLU A 38 13.63 -10.76 -4.01
N LEU A 39 12.80 -10.30 -4.95
CA LEU A 39 13.16 -10.25 -6.38
C LEU A 39 13.87 -8.96 -6.78
N ALA A 40 13.57 -7.85 -6.11
CA ALA A 40 14.19 -6.55 -6.37
C ALA A 40 14.00 -5.61 -5.17
N GLY A 41 14.97 -4.73 -4.97
CA GLY A 41 14.93 -3.65 -3.98
C GLY A 41 15.26 -2.30 -4.60
N GLY A 42 15.29 -1.23 -3.78
CA GLY A 42 15.68 0.11 -4.21
C GLY A 42 14.65 0.85 -5.08
N LEU A 43 13.41 0.34 -5.17
CA LEU A 43 12.31 1.01 -5.87
C LEU A 43 11.70 2.11 -5.00
N THR A 44 11.52 3.30 -5.56
CA THR A 44 10.86 4.41 -4.86
C THR A 44 9.36 4.34 -5.04
N SER A 45 8.59 4.17 -3.96
CA SER A 45 7.11 4.15 -3.96
C SER A 45 6.50 3.23 -5.04
N PRO A 46 6.88 1.94 -5.13
CA PRO A 46 6.31 1.02 -6.13
C PRO A 46 4.79 0.87 -5.91
N TRP A 47 4.00 0.85 -6.99
CA TRP A 47 2.54 0.85 -6.91
C TRP A 47 1.87 -0.21 -7.78
N GLY A 48 1.94 -0.07 -9.10
CA GLY A 48 1.35 -1.00 -10.07
C GLY A 48 2.39 -1.98 -10.62
N LEU A 49 1.95 -3.22 -10.87
CA LEU A 49 2.77 -4.26 -11.48
C LEU A 49 2.08 -4.80 -12.74
N ALA A 50 2.83 -4.98 -13.83
CA ALA A 50 2.38 -5.67 -15.04
C ALA A 50 3.41 -6.73 -15.44
N PHE A 51 2.98 -7.99 -15.50
CA PHE A 51 3.81 -9.10 -15.96
C PHE A 51 3.85 -9.14 -17.48
N LEU A 52 5.05 -9.28 -18.03
CA LEU A 52 5.27 -9.40 -19.46
C LEU A 52 5.39 -10.87 -19.87
N PRO A 53 5.20 -11.20 -21.17
CA PRO A 53 5.28 -12.58 -21.67
C PRO A 53 6.62 -13.28 -21.43
N ASP A 54 7.72 -12.51 -21.33
CA ASP A 54 9.05 -13.03 -20.98
C ASP A 54 9.26 -13.26 -19.48
N ARG A 55 8.19 -13.12 -18.68
CA ARG A 55 8.12 -13.24 -17.21
C ARG A 55 8.84 -12.13 -16.44
N SER A 56 9.32 -11.08 -17.12
CA SER A 56 9.72 -9.85 -16.43
C SER A 56 8.51 -9.07 -15.94
N VAL A 57 8.75 -8.08 -15.07
CA VAL A 57 7.70 -7.25 -14.48
C VAL A 57 8.00 -5.78 -14.72
N LEU A 58 7.02 -5.04 -15.22
CA LEU A 58 7.01 -3.59 -15.17
C LEU A 58 6.42 -3.13 -13.84
N ILE A 59 7.09 -2.18 -13.18
CA ILE A 59 6.67 -1.61 -11.89
C ILE A 59 6.58 -0.11 -12.05
N SER A 60 5.40 0.46 -11.80
CA SER A 60 5.19 1.90 -11.74
C SER A 60 5.57 2.46 -10.38
N SER A 61 6.15 3.67 -10.36
CA SER A 61 6.42 4.44 -9.15
C SER A 61 5.38 5.54 -8.99
N ARG A 62 4.65 5.53 -7.86
CA ARG A 62 3.62 6.53 -7.55
C ARG A 62 4.14 7.95 -7.63
N THR A 63 5.30 8.21 -7.02
CA THR A 63 5.79 9.56 -6.74
C THR A 63 6.83 10.06 -7.74
N THR A 64 7.52 9.18 -8.46
CA THR A 64 8.54 9.59 -9.45
C THR A 64 8.01 9.59 -10.88
N ALA A 65 6.82 9.03 -11.12
CA ALA A 65 6.26 8.77 -12.45
C ALA A 65 7.12 7.85 -13.34
N GLN A 66 8.12 7.18 -12.76
CA GLN A 66 8.99 6.26 -13.48
C GLN A 66 8.36 4.86 -13.59
N ILE A 67 8.69 4.17 -14.67
CA ILE A 67 8.42 2.74 -14.87
C ILE A 67 9.76 2.03 -14.90
N HIS A 68 9.93 1.02 -14.04
CA HIS A 68 11.10 0.15 -14.04
C HIS A 68 10.73 -1.26 -14.49
N ARG A 69 11.66 -1.97 -15.13
CA ARG A 69 11.57 -3.38 -15.46
C ARG A 69 12.45 -4.19 -14.52
N VAL A 70 11.88 -5.23 -13.91
CA VAL A 70 12.60 -6.23 -13.12
C VAL A 70 12.68 -7.53 -13.93
N PRO A 71 13.88 -8.11 -14.14
CA PRO A 71 14.03 -9.38 -14.85
C PRO A 71 13.30 -10.53 -14.16
N ALA A 72 12.92 -11.57 -14.91
CA ALA A 72 12.19 -12.73 -14.38
C ALA A 72 12.91 -13.47 -13.25
N ALA A 73 14.25 -13.45 -13.24
CA ALA A 73 15.07 -14.05 -12.20
C ALA A 73 15.30 -13.13 -10.98
N GLY A 74 14.67 -11.95 -10.97
CA GLY A 74 15.02 -10.86 -10.05
C GLY A 74 16.30 -10.13 -10.46
N GLY A 75 16.69 -9.14 -9.65
CA GLY A 75 17.89 -8.33 -9.82
C GLY A 75 17.63 -6.83 -9.84
N THR A 76 18.59 -6.08 -10.37
CA THR A 76 18.53 -4.61 -10.41
C THR A 76 17.40 -4.12 -11.32
N PRO A 77 16.47 -3.29 -10.82
CA PRO A 77 15.46 -2.65 -11.65
C PRO A 77 16.09 -1.77 -12.74
N GLN A 78 15.61 -1.91 -13.98
CA GLN A 78 16.06 -1.10 -15.12
C GLN A 78 15.02 -0.04 -15.44
N LEU A 79 15.42 1.24 -15.49
CA LEU A 79 14.51 2.31 -15.89
C LEU A 79 14.07 2.11 -17.34
N VAL A 80 12.76 2.03 -17.57
CA VAL A 80 12.15 1.96 -18.90
C VAL A 80 11.81 3.37 -19.39
N GLY A 81 11.27 4.21 -18.51
CA GLY A 81 10.93 5.58 -18.85
C GLY A 81 10.17 6.30 -17.75
N THR A 82 9.78 7.54 -18.04
CA THR A 82 8.98 8.41 -17.15
C THR A 82 7.71 8.84 -17.86
N VAL A 83 6.56 8.70 -17.20
CA VAL A 83 5.26 9.12 -17.74
C VAL A 83 5.09 10.63 -17.54
N PRO A 84 4.92 11.43 -18.62
CA PRO A 84 4.73 12.87 -18.49
C PRO A 84 3.34 13.21 -17.93
N GLY A 85 3.22 14.40 -17.33
CA GLY A 85 1.92 14.94 -16.89
C GLY A 85 1.33 14.31 -15.62
N VAL A 86 2.10 13.49 -14.91
CA VAL A 86 1.67 12.91 -13.62
C VAL A 86 1.64 14.00 -12.54
N SER A 87 0.50 14.15 -11.88
CA SER A 87 0.34 15.01 -10.71
C SER A 87 0.45 14.17 -9.44
N VAL A 88 1.48 14.44 -8.64
CA VAL A 88 1.68 13.77 -7.34
C VAL A 88 0.93 14.55 -6.26
N THR A 89 0.01 13.87 -5.59
CA THR A 89 -0.74 14.40 -4.44
C THR A 89 -0.72 13.36 -3.32
N ALA A 90 -1.48 13.56 -2.24
CA ALA A 90 -1.56 12.59 -1.15
C ALA A 90 -1.90 11.19 -1.65
N GLU A 91 -3.02 11.07 -2.39
CA GLU A 91 -3.44 9.80 -2.96
C GLU A 91 -3.19 9.66 -4.47
N GLY A 92 -2.74 10.73 -5.12
CA GLY A 92 -2.44 10.76 -6.56
C GLY A 92 -1.03 10.30 -6.93
N GLY A 93 -0.74 10.31 -8.22
CA GLY A 93 0.53 9.87 -8.80
C GLY A 93 0.34 8.92 -9.98
N LEU A 94 1.40 8.21 -10.34
CA LEU A 94 1.34 7.14 -11.34
C LEU A 94 0.89 5.83 -10.65
N LEU A 95 -0.34 5.40 -10.92
CA LEU A 95 -0.98 4.30 -10.20
C LEU A 95 -0.81 2.96 -10.95
N GLY A 96 -1.92 2.34 -11.34
CA GLY A 96 -1.91 1.06 -12.05
C GLY A 96 -1.21 1.12 -13.40
N ILE A 97 -0.66 -0.02 -13.80
CA ILE A 97 -0.09 -0.27 -15.11
C ILE A 97 -0.62 -1.63 -15.60
N VAL A 98 -0.86 -1.75 -16.90
CA VAL A 98 -1.32 -2.98 -17.54
C VAL A 98 -0.63 -3.08 -18.90
N ALA A 99 -0.19 -4.28 -19.26
CA ALA A 99 0.27 -4.55 -20.61
C ALA A 99 -0.93 -4.91 -21.49
N SER A 100 -0.88 -4.51 -22.76
CA SER A 100 -1.82 -4.94 -23.80
C SER A 100 -1.93 -6.47 -23.81
N PRO A 101 -3.14 -7.03 -24.04
CA PRO A 101 -3.28 -8.45 -24.31
C PRO A 101 -2.40 -8.93 -25.48
N GLY A 102 -2.06 -8.04 -26.42
CA GLY A 102 -1.19 -8.28 -27.58
C GLY A 102 0.23 -7.74 -27.42
N PHE A 103 0.76 -7.65 -26.19
CA PHE A 103 2.08 -7.03 -25.93
C PHE A 103 3.23 -7.58 -26.78
N ASN A 104 3.21 -8.88 -27.13
CA ASN A 104 4.23 -9.48 -27.98
C ASN A 104 4.21 -8.93 -29.42
N GLU A 105 3.05 -8.46 -29.87
CA GLU A 105 2.83 -7.93 -31.20
C GLU A 105 2.91 -6.40 -31.24
N ASP A 106 2.42 -5.72 -30.20
CA ASP A 106 2.25 -4.26 -30.18
C ASP A 106 3.17 -3.52 -29.21
N SER A 107 3.83 -4.22 -28.29
CA SER A 107 4.70 -3.65 -27.24
C SER A 107 4.05 -2.50 -26.45
N THR A 108 2.73 -2.56 -26.24
CA THR A 108 1.94 -1.50 -25.55
C THR A 108 1.53 -1.90 -24.14
#